data_AF-A0A9C7G831-F1
#
_entry.id   AF-A0A9C7G831-F1
#
_cell.length_a   1.000
_cell.length_b   1.000
_cell.length_c   1.000
_cell.angle_alpha   90.00
_cell.angle_beta   90.00
_cell.angle_gamma   90.00
#
_symmetry.space_group_name_H-M   'P 1'
#
loop_
_entity.id
_entity.type
_entity.pdbx_description
1 polymer ?
#
loop_
_entity_poly.entity_id
_entity_poly.type
_entity_poly.pdbx_seq_one_letter_code
_entity_poly.pdbx_strand_id
1 'polypeptide(L)' 'MSFIDRNKNQEKKKIEEVIENSIELEEDLMRTYLITAERIHDDDELKERLENFAEGNAKRTKQLLDELDKD' A
#
# COMPACT_ATOMS: atom_id res chain seq x y z
N MET A 1 -31.96 5.93 -13.15
CA MET A 1 -31.05 5.56 -12.04
C MET A 1 -31.87 5.42 -10.76
N SER A 2 -31.92 4.24 -10.15
CA SER A 2 -32.74 3.98 -8.96
C SER A 2 -32.05 4.48 -7.68
N PHE A 3 -32.80 4.60 -6.58
CA PHE A 3 -32.22 4.92 -5.26
C PHE A 3 -31.19 3.86 -4.81
N ILE A 4 -31.41 2.60 -5.20
CA ILE A 4 -30.52 1.47 -4.92
C ILE A 4 -29.18 1.62 -5.66
N ASP A 5 -29.20 2.07 -6.92
CA ASP A 5 -27.98 2.27 -7.72
C ASP A 5 -27.11 3.40 -7.15
N ARG A 6 -27.73 4.44 -6.57
CA ARG A 6 -27.00 5.54 -5.94
C ARG A 6 -26.27 5.09 -4.66
N ASN A 7 -26.90 4.25 -3.84
CA ASN A 7 -26.26 3.74 -2.62
C ASN A 7 -25.08 2.80 -2.93
N LYS A 8 -25.25 1.87 -3.89
CA LYS A 8 -24.15 0.98 -4.32
C LYS A 8 -22.93 1.75 -4.83
N ASN A 9 -23.18 2.84 -5.59
CA ASN A 9 -22.10 3.66 -6.11
C ASN A 9 -21.36 4.44 -5.00
N GLN A 10 -22.05 4.83 -3.93
CA GLN A 10 -21.41 5.45 -2.77
C GLN A 10 -20.59 4.45 -1.94
N GLU A 11 -21.06 3.19 -1.82
CA GLU A 11 -20.29 2.13 -1.16
C GLU A 11 -19.03 1.79 -1.94
N LYS A 12 -19.11 1.67 -3.28
CA LYS A 12 -17.92 1.44 -4.14
C LYS A 12 -16.87 2.53 -3.93
N LYS A 13 -17.28 3.80 -3.96
CA LYS A 13 -16.38 4.95 -3.73
C LYS A 13 -15.68 4.93 -2.37
N LYS A 14 -16.39 4.54 -1.31
CA LYS A 14 -15.77 4.42 0.02
C LYS A 14 -14.73 3.31 0.09
N ILE A 15 -14.96 2.22 -0.63
CA ILE A 15 -14.01 1.10 -0.71
C ILE A 15 -12.78 1.53 -1.52
N GLU A 16 -12.97 2.21 -2.66
CA GLU A 16 -11.89 2.79 -3.47
C GLU A 16 -11.03 3.74 -2.62
N GLU A 17 -11.65 4.66 -1.87
CA GLU A 17 -10.93 5.59 -0.97
C GLU A 17 -10.11 4.87 0.11
N VAL A 18 -10.61 3.77 0.67
CA VAL A 18 -9.84 2.96 1.64
C VAL A 18 -8.63 2.29 0.97
N ILE A 19 -8.78 1.81 -0.27
CA ILE A 19 -7.71 1.16 -1.02
C ILE A 19 -6.63 2.19 -1.41
N GLU A 20 -7.03 3.37 -1.90
CA GLU A 20 -6.12 4.48 -2.22
C GLU A 20 -5.32 4.91 -0.98
N ASN A 21 -5.98 5.14 0.16
CA ASN A 21 -5.30 5.46 1.41
C ASN A 21 -4.33 4.34 1.85
N SER A 22 -4.70 3.08 1.63
CA SER A 22 -3.84 1.95 1.98
C SER A 22 -2.58 1.90 1.10
N ILE A 23 -2.70 2.23 -0.19
CA ILE A 23 -1.56 2.34 -1.11
C ILE A 23 -0.59 3.40 -0.62
N GLU A 24 -1.07 4.59 -0.26
CA GLU A 24 -0.21 5.67 0.25
C GLU A 24 0.56 5.25 1.51
N LEU A 25 -0.11 4.59 2.45
CA LEU A 25 0.52 4.08 3.68
C LEU A 25 1.60 3.02 3.39
N GLU A 26 1.34 2.11 2.45
CA GLU A 26 2.31 1.09 2.05
C GLU A 26 3.55 1.72 1.41
N GLU A 27 3.37 2.69 0.53
CA GLU A 27 4.49 3.39 -0.10
C GLU A 27 5.33 4.20 0.91
N ASP A 28 4.69 4.85 1.88
CA ASP A 28 5.39 5.62 2.92
C ASP A 28 6.19 4.72 3.86
N LEU A 29 5.64 3.56 4.23
CA LEU A 29 6.38 2.56 5.00
C LEU A 29 7.55 1.99 4.20
N MET A 30 7.34 1.68 2.92
CA MET A 30 8.41 1.22 2.04
C MET A 30 9.58 2.21 1.99
N ARG A 31 9.28 3.50 1.74
CA ARG A 31 10.30 4.57 1.72
C ARG A 31 11.01 4.68 3.06
N THR A 32 10.26 4.62 4.17
CA THR A 32 10.81 4.70 5.52
C THR A 32 11.79 3.58 5.79
N TYR A 33 11.45 2.34 5.44
CA TYR A 33 12.32 1.19 5.65
C TYR A 33 13.57 1.23 4.78
N LEU A 34 13.47 1.61 3.50
CA LEU A 34 14.64 1.75 2.63
C LEU A 34 15.61 2.82 3.15
N ILE A 35 15.11 4.01 3.48
CA ILE A 35 15.94 5.09 4.03
C ILE A 35 16.60 4.67 5.35
N THR A 36 15.89 3.90 6.18
CA THR A 36 16.43 3.42 7.45
C THR A 36 17.49 2.35 7.22
N ALA A 37 17.27 1.42 6.30
CA ALA A 37 18.23 0.38 5.92
C ALA A 37 19.55 0.98 5.39
N GLU A 38 19.47 2.03 4.56
CA GLU A 38 20.65 2.74 4.03
C GLU A 38 21.52 3.37 5.13
N ARG A 39 20.92 3.72 6.27
CA ARG A 39 21.62 4.35 7.42
C ARG A 39 22.24 3.34 8.39
N ILE A 40 21.94 2.05 8.24
CA ILE A 40 22.50 0.99 9.08
C ILE A 40 23.81 0.51 8.45
N HIS A 41 24.90 0.63 9.22
CA HIS A 41 26.24 0.26 8.78
C HIS A 41 26.84 -0.90 9.59
N ASP A 42 26.31 -1.15 10.80
CA ASP A 42 26.90 -2.09 11.77
C ASP A 42 25.99 -3.31 12.07
N ASP A 43 24.87 -3.44 11.36
CA ASP A 43 23.88 -4.50 11.56
C ASP A 43 23.26 -4.94 10.22
N ASP A 44 24.00 -5.80 9.50
CA ASP A 44 23.58 -6.33 8.19
C ASP A 44 22.26 -7.09 8.27
N GLU A 45 21.98 -7.77 9.39
CA GLU A 45 20.75 -8.53 9.57
C GLU A 45 19.54 -7.60 9.70
N LEU A 46 19.65 -6.50 10.45
CA LEU A 46 18.58 -5.51 10.54
C LEU A 46 18.36 -4.79 9.21
N LYS A 47 19.45 -4.48 8.49
CA LYS A 47 19.36 -3.90 7.16
C LYS A 47 18.58 -4.81 6.21
N GLU A 48 18.94 -6.09 6.12
CA GLU A 48 18.24 -7.07 5.29
C GLU A 48 16.77 -7.22 5.68
N ARG A 49 16.44 -7.22 6.98
CA ARG A 49 15.05 -7.26 7.43
C ARG A 49 14.24 -6.03 6.97
N LEU A 50 14.83 -4.83 7.03
CA LEU A 50 14.16 -3.61 6.56
C LEU A 50 13.94 -3.60 5.05
N GLU A 51 14.93 -4.07 4.28
CA GLU A 51 14.78 -4.24 2.82
C GLU A 51 13.65 -5.24 2.50
N ASN A 52 13.59 -6.37 3.21
CA ASN A 52 12.51 -7.35 3.08
C ASN A 52 11.13 -6.78 3.44
N PHE A 53 11.03 -5.92 4.46
CA PHE A 53 9.77 -5.24 4.77
C PHE A 53 9.34 -4.31 3.64
N ALA A 54 10.27 -3.53 3.09
CA ALA A 54 10.03 -2.64 1.96
C ALA A 54 9.56 -3.40 0.71
N GLU A 55 10.18 -4.53 0.38
CA GLU A 55 9.71 -5.40 -0.71
C GLU A 55 8.29 -5.93 -0.46
N GLY A 56 7.98 -6.27 0.80
CA GLY A 56 6.64 -6.65 1.22
C GLY A 56 5.61 -5.54 1.00
N ASN A 57 5.96 -4.29 1.32
CA ASN A 57 5.12 -3.11 1.05
C ASN A 57 4.89 -2.91 -0.46
N ALA A 58 5.94 -3.04 -1.27
CA ALA A 58 5.85 -2.93 -2.73
C ALA A 58 4.90 -3.98 -3.33
N LYS A 59 4.98 -5.22 -2.84
CA LYS A 59 4.10 -6.30 -3.28
C LYS A 59 2.63 -6.02 -2.94
N ARG A 60 2.34 -5.54 -1.72
CA ARG A 60 0.97 -5.19 -1.30
C ARG A 60 0.44 -4.00 -2.07
N THR A 61 1.28 -2.97 -2.30
CA THR A 61 0.93 -1.82 -3.15
C THR A 61 0.47 -2.27 -4.53
N LYS A 62 1.23 -3.16 -5.17
CA LYS A 62 0.84 -3.72 -6.47
C LYS A 62 -0.49 -4.47 -6.41
N GLN A 63 -0.70 -5.31 -5.40
CA GLN A 63 -1.96 -6.03 -5.24
C GLN A 63 -3.16 -5.08 -5.05
N LEU A 64 -2.99 -3.98 -4.32
CA LEU A 64 -4.03 -2.97 -4.12
C LEU A 64 -4.33 -2.18 -5.41
N LEU A 65 -3.30 -1.81 -6.17
CA LEU A 65 -3.46 -1.20 -7.50
C LEU A 65 -4.20 -2.15 -8.45
N ASP A 66 -3.85 -3.43 -8.45
CA ASP A 66 -4.54 -4.45 -9.24
C ASP A 66 -6.04 -4.57 -8.84
N GLU A 67 -6.44 -4.25 -7.60
CA GLU A 67 -7.86 -4.20 -7.21
C GLU A 67 -8.58 -2.93 -7.68
N LEU A 68 -7.88 -1.79 -7.80
CA LEU A 68 -8.44 -0.56 -8.36
C LEU A 68 -8.62 -0.64 -9.88
N ASP A 69 -7.71 -1.35 -10.56
CA ASP A 69 -7.74 -1.53 -12.03
C ASP A 69 -8.73 -2.61 -12.50
N LYS A 70 -9.31 -3.38 -11.58
CA LYS A 70 -10.38 -4.35 -11.89
C LYS A 70 -11.73 -3.63 -12.04
N ASP A 71 -11.97 -3.11 -13.23
CA ASP A 71 -13.32 -2.70 -13.69
C ASP A 71 -14.09 -3.85 -14.36
#